data_AF-A0A523RRV3-F1
#
_entry.id   AF-A0A523RRV3-F1
#
_cell.length_a   1.000
_cell.length_b   1.000
_cell.length_c   1.000
_cell.angle_alpha   90.00
_cell.angle_beta   90.00
_cell.angle_gamma   90.00
#
_symmetry.space_group_name_H-M   'P 1'
#
loop_
_entity.id
_entity.type
_entity.pdbx_description
1 polymer ?
#
loop_
_entity_poly.entity_id
_entity_poly.type
_entity_poly.pdbx_seq_one_letter_code
_entity_poly.pdbx_strand_id
1 'polypeptide(L)'
;MKLSNVHNIPQAMVNALSDFQEPKKDILRVSELIGAPKQKKLRIKYWAFIEEDVSERLWSLLGQSVHYILEKGAPENAFKEERLMYKIDGVVISGQSDLWCNEEIGDYKTTSVFSFLLGIKPDWVAQLNVYKWLWEKNGFKTKSLKIHAILRDWIRSKAMLEPKYPQIPFITVDIPMWTMEETEKYIRRRIALHKLPIAPLCTEEEKWTRPTTYAITEKGAKRARRVCTTLAEAKMWMKDNSKWYIVADKERKTNREPFAIMKHGLVKPKASFKTLEEAELYIRDNETLEIDIRKGKNVRCEGYCNVAKWCNKK
;
A
#
# COMPACT_ATOMS: atom_id res chain seq x y z
N MET A 1 -25.14 -7.34 3.60
CA MET A 1 -24.41 -6.08 3.59
C MET A 1 -25.41 -4.95 3.54
N LYS A 2 -25.18 -3.85 4.24
CA LYS A 2 -26.07 -2.69 4.30
C LYS A 2 -25.27 -1.44 3.97
N LEU A 3 -25.91 -0.51 3.26
CA LEU A 3 -25.33 0.77 2.91
C LEU A 3 -25.96 1.86 3.78
N SER A 4 -25.14 2.67 4.45
CA SER A 4 -25.59 3.86 5.19
C SER A 4 -25.23 5.14 4.42
N ASN A 5 -25.95 6.23 4.67
CA ASN A 5 -25.72 7.52 4.01
C ASN A 5 -25.64 8.65 5.05
N VAL A 6 -24.58 8.64 5.85
CA VAL A 6 -24.35 9.59 6.95
C VAL A 6 -24.12 11.01 6.42
N HIS A 7 -23.57 11.14 5.21
CA HIS A 7 -23.20 12.41 4.61
C HIS A 7 -24.26 13.04 3.70
N ASN A 8 -25.50 12.51 3.68
CA ASN A 8 -26.60 12.99 2.83
C ASN A 8 -26.21 13.09 1.34
N ILE A 9 -25.46 12.09 0.85
CA ILE A 9 -25.08 11.98 -0.56
C ILE A 9 -26.34 11.82 -1.42
N PRO A 10 -26.43 12.46 -2.59
CA PRO A 10 -27.61 12.39 -3.46
C PRO A 10 -28.04 10.96 -3.80
N GLN A 11 -29.35 10.70 -3.81
CA GLN A 11 -29.92 9.36 -3.99
C GLN A 11 -29.48 8.68 -5.29
N ALA A 12 -29.26 9.43 -6.37
CA ALA A 12 -28.74 8.89 -7.63
C ALA A 12 -27.37 8.21 -7.44
N MET A 13 -26.48 8.82 -6.65
CA MET A 13 -25.17 8.24 -6.33
C MET A 13 -25.29 7.05 -5.39
N VAL A 14 -26.20 7.12 -4.41
CA VAL A 14 -26.51 6.00 -3.52
C VAL A 14 -26.95 4.79 -4.35
N ASN A 15 -27.89 4.97 -5.28
CA ASN A 15 -28.38 3.90 -6.15
C ASN A 15 -27.26 3.29 -7.00
N ALA A 16 -26.43 4.12 -7.64
CA ALA A 16 -25.28 3.66 -8.42
C ALA A 16 -24.26 2.88 -7.57
N LEU A 17 -24.13 3.23 -6.29
CA LEU A 17 -23.22 2.59 -5.34
C LEU A 17 -23.90 1.59 -4.41
N SER A 18 -25.11 1.10 -4.76
CA SER A 18 -25.84 0.12 -3.95
C SER A 18 -25.67 -1.32 -4.44
N ASP A 19 -25.02 -1.54 -5.59
CA ASP A 19 -24.78 -2.90 -6.07
C ASP A 19 -23.69 -3.59 -5.24
N PHE A 20 -24.03 -4.75 -4.69
CA PHE A 20 -23.16 -5.60 -3.88
C PHE A 20 -23.30 -7.04 -4.32
N GLN A 21 -22.17 -7.66 -4.61
CA GLN A 21 -22.16 -9.06 -5.00
C GLN A 21 -21.63 -9.91 -3.85
N GLU A 22 -22.54 -10.62 -3.17
CA GLU A 22 -22.21 -11.49 -2.04
C GLU A 22 -21.14 -12.54 -2.41
N PRO A 23 -20.07 -12.69 -1.60
CA PRO A 23 -19.05 -13.70 -1.84
C PRO A 23 -19.64 -15.08 -1.61
N LYS A 24 -19.36 -16.01 -2.54
CA LYS A 24 -19.81 -17.41 -2.43
C LYS A 24 -18.66 -18.30 -1.97
N LYS A 25 -18.97 -19.36 -1.24
CA LYS A 25 -17.97 -20.32 -0.74
C LYS A 25 -17.24 -21.02 -1.89
N ASP A 26 -18.01 -21.52 -2.86
CA ASP A 26 -17.51 -22.38 -3.94
C ASP A 26 -17.08 -21.60 -5.19
N ILE A 27 -17.18 -20.27 -5.18
CA ILE A 27 -16.70 -19.39 -6.25
C ILE A 27 -15.58 -18.52 -5.70
N LEU A 28 -14.44 -18.47 -6.39
CA LEU A 28 -13.35 -17.53 -6.12
C LEU A 28 -13.24 -16.59 -7.32
N ARG A 29 -13.66 -15.34 -7.14
CA ARG A 29 -13.36 -14.33 -8.16
C ARG A 29 -11.87 -14.07 -8.20
N VAL A 30 -11.30 -13.68 -9.35
CA VAL A 30 -9.85 -13.44 -9.46
C VAL A 30 -9.35 -12.45 -8.41
N SER A 31 -10.07 -11.36 -8.16
CA SER A 31 -9.77 -10.39 -7.10
C SER A 31 -9.84 -10.97 -5.68
N GLU A 32 -10.69 -11.97 -5.44
CA GLU A 32 -10.77 -12.68 -4.17
C GLU A 32 -9.66 -13.73 -4.03
N LEU A 33 -9.32 -14.42 -5.12
CA LEU A 33 -8.27 -15.43 -5.17
C LEU A 33 -6.92 -14.81 -4.79
N ILE A 34 -6.59 -13.67 -5.39
CA ILE A 34 -5.35 -12.91 -5.11
C ILE A 34 -5.39 -12.19 -3.74
N GLY A 35 -6.59 -11.91 -3.22
CA GLY A 35 -6.79 -11.23 -1.94
C GLY A 35 -6.69 -12.15 -0.72
N ALA A 36 -6.66 -11.54 0.48
CA ALA A 36 -6.43 -12.26 1.73
C ALA A 36 -7.56 -13.28 2.03
N PRO A 37 -7.24 -14.57 2.28
CA PRO A 37 -8.24 -15.59 2.60
C PRO A 37 -9.13 -15.23 3.79
N LYS A 38 -8.54 -14.61 4.82
CA LYS A 38 -9.27 -14.17 6.01
C LYS A 38 -10.34 -13.14 5.69
N GLN A 39 -10.07 -12.20 4.78
CA GLN A 39 -11.07 -11.21 4.36
C GLN A 39 -12.26 -11.88 3.69
N LYS A 40 -12.04 -12.81 2.74
CA LYS A 40 -13.14 -13.52 2.08
C LYS A 40 -14.00 -14.29 3.07
N LYS A 41 -13.39 -15.09 3.95
CA LYS A 41 -14.14 -15.89 4.93
C LYS A 41 -14.94 -15.04 5.90
N LEU A 42 -14.36 -13.95 6.42
CA LEU A 42 -15.09 -13.04 7.29
C LEU A 42 -16.22 -12.34 6.55
N ARG A 43 -16.04 -11.98 5.27
CA ARG A 43 -17.11 -11.42 4.44
C ARG A 43 -18.26 -12.40 4.25
N ILE A 44 -17.98 -13.67 3.99
CA ILE A 44 -19.00 -14.73 3.91
C ILE A 44 -19.71 -14.87 5.27
N LYS A 45 -18.97 -15.02 6.37
CA LYS A 45 -19.54 -15.26 7.71
C LYS A 45 -20.40 -14.10 8.21
N TYR A 46 -19.98 -12.87 7.95
CA TYR A 46 -20.60 -11.68 8.52
C TYR A 46 -21.32 -10.80 7.50
N TRP A 47 -21.59 -11.30 6.28
CA TRP A 47 -22.15 -10.51 5.19
C TRP A 47 -23.34 -9.65 5.60
N ALA A 48 -24.31 -10.24 6.32
CA ALA A 48 -25.51 -9.56 6.80
C ALA A 48 -25.25 -8.41 7.79
N PHE A 49 -24.11 -8.45 8.48
CA PHE A 49 -23.69 -7.50 9.53
C PHE A 49 -22.66 -6.47 9.03
N ILE A 50 -22.21 -6.58 7.77
CA ILE A 50 -21.38 -5.56 7.13
C ILE A 50 -22.26 -4.35 6.88
N GLU A 51 -21.81 -3.22 7.40
CA GLU A 51 -22.35 -1.89 7.18
C GLU A 51 -21.22 -1.04 6.63
N GLU A 52 -21.47 -0.33 5.55
CA GLU A 52 -20.53 0.52 4.84
C GLU A 52 -21.25 1.81 4.45
N ASP A 53 -20.64 2.96 4.72
CA ASP A 53 -21.21 4.24 4.32
C ASP A 53 -20.97 4.49 2.82
N VAL A 54 -21.91 5.14 2.13
CA VAL A 54 -21.80 5.48 0.70
C VAL A 54 -20.51 6.24 0.39
N SER A 55 -20.03 7.09 1.31
CA SER A 55 -18.82 7.88 1.14
C SER A 55 -17.57 7.02 0.90
N GLU A 56 -17.49 5.84 1.51
CA GLU A 56 -16.39 4.88 1.36
C GLU A 56 -16.33 4.30 -0.07
N ARG A 57 -17.47 4.32 -0.79
CA ARG A 57 -17.59 3.80 -2.15
C ARG A 57 -17.43 4.86 -3.23
N LEU A 58 -17.31 6.15 -2.90
CA LEU A 58 -17.19 7.23 -3.89
C LEU A 58 -15.99 7.03 -4.84
N TRP A 59 -14.88 6.48 -4.34
CA TRP A 59 -13.75 6.15 -5.20
C TRP A 59 -14.03 5.03 -6.20
N SER A 60 -14.91 4.09 -5.85
CA SER A 60 -15.34 3.03 -6.77
C SER A 60 -16.21 3.59 -7.91
N LEU A 61 -16.99 4.65 -7.65
CA LEU A 61 -17.79 5.32 -8.67
C LEU A 61 -16.90 5.87 -9.79
N LEU A 62 -15.78 6.53 -9.43
CA LEU A 62 -14.85 7.09 -10.40
C LEU A 62 -14.24 5.99 -11.28
N GLY A 63 -13.81 4.88 -10.67
CA GLY A 63 -13.30 3.74 -11.41
C GLY A 63 -14.34 3.15 -12.36
N GLN A 64 -15.53 2.82 -11.84
CA GLN A 64 -16.62 2.23 -12.63
C GLN A 64 -17.05 3.14 -13.80
N SER A 65 -17.10 4.46 -13.58
CA SER A 65 -17.44 5.43 -14.63
C SER A 65 -16.42 5.41 -15.77
N VAL A 66 -15.14 5.31 -15.44
CA VAL A 66 -14.07 5.18 -16.44
C VAL A 66 -14.19 3.87 -17.22
N HIS A 67 -14.36 2.72 -16.54
CA HIS A 67 -14.56 1.44 -17.22
C HIS A 67 -15.77 1.47 -18.15
N TYR A 68 -16.91 2.00 -17.69
CA TYR A 68 -18.13 2.12 -18.49
C TYR A 68 -17.94 2.96 -19.77
N ILE A 69 -17.18 4.05 -19.70
CA ILE A 69 -16.89 4.88 -20.88
C ILE A 69 -15.94 4.14 -21.83
N LEU A 70 -14.89 3.50 -21.31
CA LEU A 70 -13.91 2.78 -22.12
C LEU A 70 -14.50 1.55 -22.80
N GLU A 71 -15.43 0.86 -22.13
CA GLU A 71 -16.19 -0.26 -22.68
C GLU A 71 -17.00 0.14 -23.93
N LYS A 72 -17.52 1.38 -23.97
CA LYS A 72 -18.22 1.90 -25.16
C LYS A 72 -17.28 2.19 -26.33
N GLY A 73 -16.02 2.50 -26.04
CA GLY A 73 -14.98 2.76 -27.05
C GLY A 73 -14.16 1.54 -27.44
N ALA A 74 -14.50 0.34 -26.96
CA ALA A 74 -13.77 -0.87 -27.27
C ALA A 74 -13.86 -1.21 -28.78
N PRO A 75 -12.76 -1.68 -29.41
CA PRO A 75 -12.79 -2.12 -30.81
C PRO A 75 -13.84 -3.21 -31.06
N GLU A 76 -14.38 -3.28 -32.28
CA GLU A 76 -15.43 -4.26 -32.64
C GLU A 76 -14.99 -5.72 -32.46
N ASN A 77 -13.70 -6.00 -32.64
CA ASN A 77 -13.10 -7.33 -32.51
C ASN A 77 -12.61 -7.65 -31.08
N ALA A 78 -12.97 -6.84 -30.08
CA ALA A 78 -12.56 -7.04 -28.70
C ALA A 78 -13.68 -7.68 -27.87
N PHE A 79 -13.30 -8.58 -26.97
CA PHE A 79 -14.17 -8.97 -25.85
C PHE A 79 -13.99 -7.98 -24.72
N LYS A 80 -15.11 -7.45 -24.23
CA LYS A 80 -15.14 -6.43 -23.17
C LYS A 80 -15.95 -6.91 -21.99
N GLU A 81 -15.41 -6.75 -20.79
CA GLU A 81 -16.06 -7.16 -19.54
C GLU A 81 -16.59 -8.61 -19.56
N GLU A 82 -15.97 -9.50 -20.35
CA GLU A 82 -16.43 -10.87 -20.53
C GLU A 82 -16.13 -11.71 -19.29
N ARG A 83 -17.11 -12.47 -18.82
CA ARG A 83 -16.99 -13.25 -17.58
C ARG A 83 -16.69 -14.72 -17.88
N LEU A 84 -15.43 -15.08 -17.74
CA LEU A 84 -14.98 -16.46 -17.85
C LEU A 84 -15.02 -17.19 -16.50
N MET A 85 -15.35 -18.47 -16.56
CA MET A 85 -15.36 -19.37 -15.40
C MET A 85 -14.64 -20.67 -15.71
N TYR A 86 -13.94 -21.22 -14.71
CA TYR A 86 -13.30 -22.53 -14.83
C TYR A 86 -13.33 -23.29 -13.50
N LYS A 87 -13.68 -24.57 -13.53
CA LYS A 87 -13.75 -25.43 -12.33
C LYS A 87 -12.42 -26.15 -12.12
N ILE A 88 -11.79 -25.93 -10.97
CA ILE A 88 -10.51 -26.56 -10.58
C ILE A 88 -10.50 -26.81 -9.07
N ASP A 89 -10.02 -27.98 -8.64
CA ASP A 89 -9.93 -28.37 -7.22
C ASP A 89 -11.23 -28.15 -6.42
N GLY A 90 -12.38 -28.41 -7.06
CA GLY A 90 -13.69 -28.31 -6.43
C GLY A 90 -14.19 -26.89 -6.17
N VAL A 91 -13.55 -25.86 -6.75
CA VAL A 91 -14.03 -24.47 -6.74
C VAL A 91 -14.13 -23.92 -8.16
N VAL A 92 -14.95 -22.90 -8.35
CA VAL A 92 -15.06 -22.16 -9.62
C VAL A 92 -14.21 -20.91 -9.52
N ILE A 93 -13.19 -20.79 -10.37
CA ILE A 93 -12.49 -19.53 -10.57
C ILE A 93 -13.30 -18.69 -11.56
N SER A 94 -13.62 -17.46 -11.19
CA SER A 94 -14.38 -16.53 -12.05
C SER A 94 -13.61 -15.23 -12.26
N GLY A 95 -13.36 -14.87 -13.51
CA GLY A 95 -12.67 -13.65 -13.90
C GLY A 95 -13.53 -12.79 -14.80
N GLN A 96 -13.30 -11.48 -14.78
CA GLN A 96 -13.79 -10.53 -15.77
C GLN A 96 -12.66 -9.55 -16.00
N SER A 97 -12.02 -9.68 -17.17
CA SER A 97 -11.02 -8.74 -17.63
C SER A 97 -11.73 -7.60 -18.36
N ASP A 98 -11.22 -6.39 -18.22
CA ASP A 98 -11.84 -5.21 -18.84
C ASP A 98 -11.83 -5.33 -20.37
N LEU A 99 -10.70 -5.75 -20.94
CA LEU A 99 -10.53 -5.91 -22.38
C LEU A 99 -9.65 -7.11 -22.73
N TRP A 100 -10.10 -7.93 -23.67
CA TRP A 100 -9.26 -8.83 -24.45
C TRP A 100 -9.41 -8.46 -25.93
N CYS A 101 -8.30 -8.20 -26.63
CA CYS A 101 -8.31 -7.86 -28.04
C CYS A 101 -7.01 -8.32 -28.70
N ASN A 102 -7.09 -9.01 -29.85
CA ASN A 102 -5.92 -9.43 -30.63
C ASN A 102 -4.83 -10.15 -29.79
N GLU A 103 -5.22 -11.12 -28.97
CA GLU A 103 -4.32 -11.87 -28.07
C GLU A 103 -3.66 -11.00 -26.97
N GLU A 104 -4.18 -9.81 -26.68
CA GLU A 104 -3.74 -8.94 -25.59
C GLU A 104 -4.84 -8.76 -24.54
N ILE A 105 -4.48 -8.86 -23.26
CA ILE A 105 -5.36 -8.45 -22.15
C ILE A 105 -4.93 -7.07 -21.68
N GLY A 106 -5.85 -6.12 -21.77
CA GLY A 106 -5.73 -4.78 -21.22
C GLY A 106 -6.60 -4.62 -19.98
N ASP A 107 -6.00 -4.13 -18.90
CA ASP A 107 -6.72 -3.78 -17.67
C ASP A 107 -6.54 -2.28 -17.39
N TYR A 108 -7.65 -1.57 -17.29
CA TYR A 108 -7.70 -0.13 -17.06
C TYR A 108 -7.67 0.15 -15.57
N LYS A 109 -6.82 1.10 -15.17
CA LYS A 109 -6.70 1.52 -13.78
C LYS A 109 -6.75 3.02 -13.66
N THR A 110 -7.62 3.52 -12.78
CA THR A 110 -7.54 4.91 -12.30
C THR A 110 -6.74 4.92 -11.01
N THR A 111 -5.54 5.50 -11.03
CA THR A 111 -4.59 5.41 -9.91
C THR A 111 -3.82 6.71 -9.70
N SER A 112 -3.11 6.82 -8.57
CA SER A 112 -2.17 7.91 -8.33
C SER A 112 -0.87 7.73 -9.12
N VAL A 113 -0.22 8.82 -9.48
CA VAL A 113 1.14 8.87 -10.04
C VAL A 113 2.12 8.16 -9.12
N PHE A 114 1.99 8.34 -7.81
CA PHE A 114 2.86 7.67 -6.83
C PHE A 114 2.76 6.15 -6.92
N SER A 115 1.57 5.59 -7.18
CA SER A 115 1.42 4.14 -7.34
C SER A 115 2.18 3.60 -8.55
N PHE A 116 2.34 4.42 -9.60
CA PHE A 116 3.14 4.08 -10.77
C PHE A 116 4.64 4.20 -10.47
N LEU A 117 5.08 5.28 -9.80
CA LEU A 117 6.49 5.51 -9.46
C LEU A 117 7.09 4.43 -8.54
N LEU A 118 6.25 3.73 -7.77
CA LEU A 118 6.66 2.59 -6.95
C LEU A 118 6.90 1.29 -7.75
N GLY A 119 6.58 1.28 -9.06
CA GLY A 119 6.74 0.12 -9.93
C GLY A 119 5.50 -0.77 -10.02
N ILE A 120 5.67 -1.90 -10.72
CA ILE A 120 4.59 -2.86 -10.99
C ILE A 120 4.18 -3.56 -9.69
N LYS A 121 2.88 -3.47 -9.36
CA LYS A 121 2.33 -4.12 -8.17
C LYS A 121 2.24 -5.64 -8.38
N PRO A 122 2.71 -6.48 -7.45
CA PRO A 122 2.58 -7.93 -7.54
C PRO A 122 1.13 -8.41 -7.75
N ASP A 123 0.16 -7.70 -7.17
CA ASP A 123 -1.26 -7.99 -7.35
C ASP A 123 -1.72 -7.82 -8.81
N TRP A 124 -1.18 -6.85 -9.54
CA TRP A 124 -1.48 -6.66 -10.97
C TRP A 124 -0.91 -7.82 -11.80
N VAL A 125 0.33 -8.21 -11.52
CA VAL A 125 0.96 -9.36 -12.16
C VAL A 125 0.12 -10.61 -11.94
N ALA A 126 -0.26 -10.89 -10.70
CA ALA A 126 -1.07 -12.06 -10.38
C ALA A 126 -2.46 -11.99 -11.03
N GLN A 127 -3.14 -10.85 -10.98
CA GLN A 127 -4.47 -10.68 -11.56
C GLN A 127 -4.47 -10.96 -13.07
N LEU A 128 -3.61 -10.28 -13.84
CA LEU A 128 -3.59 -10.43 -15.29
C LEU A 128 -3.12 -11.81 -15.73
N ASN A 129 -2.19 -12.44 -15.00
CA ASN A 129 -1.79 -13.81 -15.31
C ASN A 129 -2.91 -14.82 -15.03
N VAL A 130 -3.71 -14.65 -13.97
CA VAL A 130 -4.90 -15.50 -13.75
C VAL A 130 -5.95 -15.26 -14.84
N TYR A 131 -6.13 -14.02 -15.32
CA TYR A 131 -7.00 -13.76 -16.47
C TYR A 131 -6.48 -14.43 -17.75
N LYS A 132 -5.20 -14.31 -18.07
CA LYS A 132 -4.56 -15.06 -19.17
C LYS A 132 -4.88 -16.55 -19.07
N TRP A 133 -4.67 -17.14 -17.88
CA TRP A 133 -4.94 -18.55 -17.67
C TRP A 133 -6.41 -18.90 -17.92
N LEU A 134 -7.36 -18.06 -17.49
CA LEU A 134 -8.78 -18.26 -17.79
C LEU A 134 -9.08 -18.17 -19.29
N TRP A 135 -8.56 -17.17 -19.99
CA TRP A 135 -8.74 -17.01 -21.44
C TRP A 135 -8.17 -18.20 -22.22
N GLU A 136 -6.95 -18.64 -21.89
CA GLU A 136 -6.32 -19.77 -22.56
C GLU A 136 -7.04 -21.09 -22.27
N LYS A 137 -7.54 -21.31 -21.05
CA LYS A 137 -8.39 -22.48 -20.73
C LYS A 137 -9.73 -22.47 -21.47
N ASN A 138 -10.15 -21.32 -22.01
CA ASN A 138 -11.32 -21.15 -22.86
C ASN A 138 -10.96 -21.04 -24.36
N GLY A 139 -9.73 -21.37 -24.75
CA GLY A 139 -9.32 -21.45 -26.17
C GLY A 139 -8.77 -20.16 -26.78
N PHE A 140 -8.62 -19.10 -25.99
CA PHE A 140 -8.11 -17.81 -26.46
C PHE A 140 -6.65 -17.61 -26.06
N LYS A 141 -5.76 -17.75 -27.03
CA LYS A 141 -4.33 -17.52 -26.82
C LYS A 141 -4.06 -16.06 -26.43
N THR A 142 -3.19 -15.85 -25.46
CA THR A 142 -2.83 -14.50 -25.00
C THR A 142 -1.30 -14.33 -25.00
N LYS A 143 -0.81 -13.30 -25.69
CA LYS A 143 0.60 -13.02 -25.94
C LYS A 143 1.13 -11.79 -25.17
N SER A 144 0.26 -10.91 -24.70
CA SER A 144 0.65 -9.72 -23.94
C SER A 144 -0.37 -9.38 -22.85
N LEU A 145 0.15 -8.79 -21.77
CA LEU A 145 -0.61 -8.33 -20.61
C LEU A 145 -0.24 -6.88 -20.35
N LYS A 146 -1.22 -5.98 -20.25
CA LYS A 146 -0.96 -4.55 -20.05
C LYS A 146 -1.88 -3.93 -19.02
N ILE A 147 -1.30 -3.04 -18.22
CA ILE A 147 -2.06 -2.08 -17.41
C ILE A 147 -2.09 -0.75 -18.14
N HIS A 148 -3.28 -0.20 -18.36
CA HIS A 148 -3.50 1.14 -18.89
C HIS A 148 -3.95 2.05 -17.75
N ALA A 149 -3.02 2.85 -17.23
CA ALA A 149 -3.24 3.67 -16.06
C ALA A 149 -3.57 5.12 -16.41
N ILE A 150 -4.72 5.60 -15.94
CA ILE A 150 -5.10 7.02 -15.91
C ILE A 150 -4.67 7.59 -14.55
N LEU A 151 -3.85 8.65 -14.60
CA LEU A 151 -3.16 9.21 -13.44
C LEU A 151 -3.94 10.40 -12.87
N ARG A 152 -4.81 10.14 -11.90
CA ARG A 152 -5.82 11.10 -11.42
C ARG A 152 -5.27 12.33 -10.68
N ASP A 153 -4.06 12.22 -10.13
CA ASP A 153 -3.36 13.28 -9.37
C ASP A 153 -2.13 13.80 -10.15
N TRP A 154 -2.15 13.65 -11.48
CA TRP A 154 -1.12 14.16 -12.37
C TRP A 154 -1.09 15.70 -12.39
N ILE A 155 0.11 16.29 -12.44
CA ILE A 155 0.35 17.72 -12.38
C ILE A 155 1.23 18.16 -13.54
N ARG A 156 0.70 19.06 -14.39
CA ARG A 156 1.38 19.57 -15.59
C ARG A 156 2.72 20.25 -15.31
N SER A 157 2.81 21.06 -14.25
CA SER A 157 4.05 21.76 -13.90
C SER A 157 5.17 20.80 -13.51
N LYS A 158 4.85 19.67 -12.87
CA LYS A 158 5.85 18.64 -12.54
C LYS A 158 6.37 17.95 -13.78
N ALA A 159 5.50 17.63 -14.75
CA ALA A 159 5.90 17.01 -16.01
C ALA A 159 6.94 17.85 -16.78
N MET A 160 6.81 19.18 -16.75
CA MET A 160 7.77 20.10 -17.39
C MET A 160 9.14 20.12 -16.70
N LEU A 161 9.18 19.95 -15.38
CA LEU A 161 10.38 20.09 -14.57
C LEU A 161 11.12 18.77 -14.36
N GLU A 162 10.40 17.65 -14.35
CA GLU A 162 10.91 16.34 -13.98
C GLU A 162 10.79 15.36 -15.16
N PRO A 163 11.89 15.04 -15.88
CA PRO A 163 11.85 14.13 -17.02
C PRO A 163 11.36 12.71 -16.68
N LYS A 164 11.53 12.27 -15.41
CA LYS A 164 11.06 10.96 -14.92
C LYS A 164 9.60 10.96 -14.49
N TYR A 165 8.96 12.12 -14.40
CA TYR A 165 7.54 12.22 -14.14
C TYR A 165 6.77 11.89 -15.44
N PRO A 166 5.61 11.20 -15.37
CA PRO A 166 4.82 10.92 -16.57
C PRO A 166 4.52 12.20 -17.35
N GLN A 167 4.80 12.21 -18.64
CA GLN A 167 4.69 13.44 -19.46
C GLN A 167 3.24 13.80 -19.81
N ILE A 168 2.33 12.82 -19.71
CA ILE A 168 0.89 12.97 -19.86
C ILE A 168 0.18 12.22 -18.71
N PRO A 169 -1.11 12.48 -18.42
CA PRO A 169 -1.86 11.81 -17.36
C PRO A 169 -2.27 10.37 -17.70
N PHE A 170 -1.48 9.68 -18.53
CA PHE A 170 -1.72 8.33 -19.00
C PHE A 170 -0.40 7.57 -19.13
N ILE A 171 -0.41 6.29 -18.77
CA ILE A 171 0.72 5.41 -19.00
C ILE A 171 0.28 3.97 -19.21
N THR A 172 0.93 3.29 -20.14
CA THR A 172 0.79 1.85 -20.36
C THR A 172 2.01 1.14 -19.78
N VAL A 173 1.78 0.06 -19.05
CA VAL A 173 2.82 -0.76 -18.43
C VAL A 173 2.64 -2.20 -18.85
N ASP A 174 3.69 -2.78 -19.44
CA ASP A 174 3.73 -4.21 -19.75
C ASP A 174 3.87 -5.03 -18.47
N ILE A 175 3.03 -6.05 -18.34
CA ILE A 175 3.00 -6.94 -17.19
C ILE A 175 3.74 -8.23 -17.54
N PRO A 176 4.71 -8.65 -16.71
CA PRO A 176 5.40 -9.92 -16.90
C PRO A 176 4.42 -11.09 -16.97
N MET A 177 4.57 -11.91 -18.00
CA MET A 177 3.77 -13.13 -18.16
C MET A 177 4.44 -14.31 -17.47
N TRP A 178 3.65 -15.02 -16.69
CA TRP A 178 3.96 -16.36 -16.22
C TRP A 178 3.64 -17.38 -17.30
N THR A 179 4.30 -18.53 -17.22
CA THR A 179 3.87 -19.72 -17.94
C THR A 179 2.52 -20.19 -17.40
N MET A 180 1.82 -21.01 -18.21
CA MET A 180 0.55 -21.60 -17.77
C MET A 180 0.73 -22.51 -16.55
N GLU A 181 1.87 -23.21 -16.46
CA GLU A 181 2.20 -24.07 -15.31
C GLU A 181 2.44 -23.26 -14.03
N GLU A 182 3.25 -22.20 -14.10
CA GLU A 182 3.49 -21.30 -12.96
C GLU A 182 2.19 -20.67 -12.47
N THR A 183 1.33 -20.23 -13.40
CA THR A 183 0.04 -19.64 -13.08
C THR A 183 -0.89 -20.66 -12.42
N GLU A 184 -0.97 -21.88 -12.96
CA GLU A 184 -1.79 -22.93 -12.37
C GLU A 184 -1.30 -23.32 -10.96
N LYS A 185 0.03 -23.41 -10.77
CA LYS A 185 0.65 -23.64 -9.45
C LYS A 185 0.30 -22.52 -8.47
N TYR A 186 0.36 -21.27 -8.91
CA TYR A 186 -0.09 -20.12 -8.10
C TYR A 186 -1.57 -20.25 -7.72
N ILE A 187 -2.46 -20.51 -8.70
CA ILE A 187 -3.89 -20.66 -8.49
C ILE A 187 -4.17 -21.76 -7.47
N ARG A 188 -3.60 -22.96 -7.64
CA ARG A 188 -3.78 -24.10 -6.73
C ARG A 188 -3.31 -23.79 -5.31
N ARG A 189 -2.15 -23.13 -5.16
CA ARG A 189 -1.65 -22.65 -3.86
C ARG A 189 -2.64 -21.68 -3.21
N ARG A 190 -3.20 -20.73 -3.96
CA ARG A 190 -4.19 -19.79 -3.44
C ARG A 190 -5.49 -20.48 -3.07
N ILE A 191 -5.99 -21.40 -3.89
CA ILE A 191 -7.17 -22.21 -3.59
C ILE A 191 -6.98 -22.96 -2.26
N ALA A 192 -5.84 -23.62 -2.07
CA ALA A 192 -5.55 -24.35 -0.84
C ALA A 192 -5.65 -23.44 0.40
N LEU A 193 -5.08 -22.23 0.35
CA LEU A 193 -5.16 -21.25 1.44
C LEU A 193 -6.61 -20.80 1.72
N HIS A 194 -7.40 -20.57 0.67
CA HIS A 194 -8.82 -20.21 0.80
C HIS A 194 -9.69 -21.35 1.36
N LYS A 195 -9.30 -22.60 1.09
CA LYS A 195 -10.01 -23.81 1.53
C LYS A 195 -9.70 -24.27 2.95
N LEU A 196 -8.64 -23.77 3.60
CA LEU A 196 -8.32 -24.12 4.99
C LEU A 196 -9.56 -23.96 5.88
N PRO A 197 -9.77 -24.72 6.96
CA PRO A 197 -10.88 -24.46 7.89
C PRO A 197 -10.72 -23.10 8.57
N ILE A 198 -9.55 -22.86 9.16
CA ILE A 198 -9.16 -21.58 9.77
C ILE A 198 -8.32 -20.81 8.76
N ALA A 199 -8.73 -19.58 8.41
CA ALA A 199 -7.97 -18.78 7.47
C ALA A 199 -6.65 -18.32 8.13
N PRO A 200 -5.53 -18.31 7.37
CA PRO A 200 -4.29 -17.75 7.87
C PRO A 200 -4.46 -16.27 8.24
N LEU A 201 -3.59 -15.78 9.13
CA LEU A 201 -3.50 -14.34 9.36
C LEU A 201 -3.08 -13.63 8.07
N CYS A 202 -3.58 -12.41 7.87
CA CYS A 202 -3.15 -11.60 6.75
C CYS A 202 -1.66 -11.29 6.88
N THR A 203 -0.94 -11.24 5.75
CA THR A 203 0.45 -10.79 5.71
C THR A 203 0.57 -9.28 5.88
N GLU A 204 1.78 -8.76 6.07
CA GLU A 204 2.01 -7.31 6.18
C GLU A 204 1.71 -6.59 4.85
N GLU A 205 2.00 -7.23 3.73
CA GLU A 205 1.64 -6.75 2.39
C GLU A 205 0.12 -6.71 2.24
N GLU A 206 -0.60 -7.74 2.70
CA GLU A 206 -2.06 -7.76 2.66
C GLU A 206 -2.71 -6.75 3.61
N LYS A 207 -2.02 -6.33 4.69
CA LYS A 207 -2.47 -5.27 5.61
C LYS A 207 -2.10 -3.86 5.16
N TRP A 208 -1.25 -3.75 4.12
CA TRP A 208 -0.58 -2.50 3.75
C TRP A 208 0.12 -1.87 4.95
N THR A 209 0.89 -2.69 5.68
CA THR A 209 1.58 -2.24 6.90
C THR A 209 2.61 -1.17 6.56
N ARG A 210 2.48 -0.03 7.24
CA ARG A 210 3.56 0.96 7.34
C ARG A 210 4.38 0.63 8.59
N PRO A 211 5.69 0.38 8.47
CA PRO A 211 6.51 0.07 9.64
C PRO A 211 6.62 1.29 10.55
N THR A 212 6.94 1.04 11.82
CA THR A 212 7.33 2.11 12.75
C THR A 212 8.58 2.81 12.20
N THR A 213 8.56 4.13 12.19
CA THR A 213 9.71 4.95 11.78
C THR A 213 10.07 5.95 12.88
N TYR A 214 11.33 6.37 12.88
CA TYR A 214 11.90 7.26 13.89
C TYR A 214 12.37 8.52 13.18
N ALA A 215 11.57 9.58 13.24
CA ALA A 215 11.87 10.83 12.56
C ALA A 215 12.65 11.76 13.49
N ILE A 216 13.86 12.15 13.09
CA ILE A 216 14.65 13.14 13.82
C ILE A 216 14.27 14.53 13.30
N THR A 217 13.77 15.38 14.18
CA THR A 217 13.31 16.75 13.90
C THR A 217 14.09 17.75 14.75
N GLU A 218 14.30 18.96 14.26
CA GLU A 218 14.66 20.07 15.16
C GLU A 218 13.41 20.58 15.86
N LYS A 219 13.56 20.99 17.12
CA LYS A 219 12.49 21.58 17.91
C LYS A 219 11.84 22.75 17.17
N GLY A 220 10.54 22.64 16.91
CA GLY A 220 9.75 23.62 16.16
C GLY A 220 9.80 23.48 14.62
N ALA A 221 10.55 22.52 14.06
CA ALA A 221 10.63 22.30 12.63
C ALA A 221 9.40 21.56 12.08
N LYS A 222 8.92 21.98 10.91
CA LYS A 222 7.79 21.32 10.22
C LYS A 222 8.18 20.02 9.48
N ARG A 223 9.48 19.78 9.25
CA ARG A 223 9.99 18.63 8.49
C ARG A 223 11.08 17.92 9.28
N ALA A 224 11.12 16.59 9.15
CA ALA A 224 12.19 15.79 9.70
C ALA A 224 13.49 16.03 8.92
N ARG A 225 14.62 16.09 9.64
CA ARG A 225 15.96 16.09 9.07
C ARG A 225 16.34 14.72 8.54
N ARG A 226 15.91 13.67 9.25
CA ARG A 226 16.17 12.27 8.90
C ARG A 226 15.01 11.39 9.38
N VAL A 227 14.72 10.31 8.66
CA VAL A 227 13.79 9.27 9.10
C VAL A 227 14.54 7.95 9.07
N CYS A 228 14.58 7.27 10.21
CA CYS A 228 15.25 5.99 10.41
C CYS A 228 14.24 4.87 10.61
N THR A 229 14.64 3.63 10.34
CA THR A 229 13.77 2.44 10.51
C THR A 229 13.90 1.82 11.89
N THR A 230 14.98 2.13 12.62
CA THR A 230 15.22 1.64 13.99
C THR A 230 15.54 2.77 14.96
N LEU A 231 15.22 2.56 16.24
CA LEU A 231 15.55 3.52 17.31
C LEU A 231 17.07 3.65 17.50
N ALA A 232 17.82 2.56 17.32
CA ALA A 232 19.27 2.56 17.46
C ALA A 232 19.92 3.44 16.38
N GLU A 233 19.52 3.27 15.11
CA GLU A 233 19.97 4.13 14.00
C GLU A 233 19.64 5.60 14.26
N ALA A 234 18.43 5.88 14.75
CA ALA A 234 18.02 7.25 15.06
C ALA A 234 18.88 7.89 16.17
N LYS A 235 19.15 7.15 17.25
CA LYS A 235 20.00 7.60 18.36
C LYS A 235 21.44 7.84 17.92
N MET A 236 22.01 6.95 17.10
CA MET A 236 23.35 7.12 16.53
C MET A 236 23.41 8.36 15.66
N TRP A 237 22.47 8.50 14.72
CA TRP A 237 22.42 9.66 13.83
C TRP A 237 22.29 10.97 14.61
N MET A 238 21.44 11.01 15.63
CA MET A 238 21.26 12.18 16.49
C MET A 238 22.53 12.54 17.26
N LYS A 239 23.28 11.54 17.76
CA LYS A 239 24.57 11.77 18.42
C LYS A 239 25.62 12.33 17.45
N ASP A 240 25.75 11.73 16.27
CA ASP A 240 26.74 12.12 15.25
C ASP A 240 26.45 13.50 14.65
N ASN A 241 25.19 13.92 14.65
CA ASN A 241 24.74 15.20 14.12
C ASN A 241 24.37 16.21 15.23
N SER A 242 24.67 15.88 16.49
CA SER A 242 24.50 16.81 17.59
C SER A 242 25.45 17.98 17.42
N LYS A 243 24.95 19.19 17.71
CA LYS A 243 25.82 20.37 17.75
C LYS A 243 26.75 20.33 18.96
N TRP A 244 26.48 19.46 19.94
CA TRP A 244 27.18 19.37 21.22
C TRP A 244 28.06 18.11 21.26
N TYR A 245 29.26 18.24 21.82
CA TYR A 245 30.16 17.10 22.03
C TYR A 245 30.99 17.28 23.28
N ILE A 246 31.42 16.16 23.87
CA ILE A 246 32.20 16.13 25.11
C ILE A 246 33.67 15.96 24.76
N VAL A 247 34.52 16.83 25.31
CA VAL A 247 35.98 16.67 25.28
C VAL A 247 36.44 16.31 26.70
N ALA A 248 37.05 15.12 26.84
CA ALA A 248 37.66 14.70 28.09
C ALA A 248 39.12 15.16 28.12
N ASP A 249 39.43 16.11 29.00
CA ASP A 249 40.80 16.58 29.19
C ASP A 249 41.48 15.73 30.27
N LYS A 250 42.30 14.76 29.82
CA LYS A 250 43.02 13.84 30.72
C LYS A 250 44.27 14.47 31.35
N GLU A 251 44.70 15.65 30.91
CA GLU A 251 46.02 16.22 31.26
C GLU A 251 45.94 17.46 32.18
N ARG A 252 44.75 17.97 32.47
CA ARG A 252 44.58 19.02 33.49
C ARG A 252 44.80 18.48 34.90
N LYS A 253 46.07 18.47 35.33
CA LYS A 253 46.56 18.12 36.67
C LYS A 253 46.07 19.02 37.82
N THR A 254 45.06 19.85 37.61
CA THR A 254 44.42 20.63 38.68
C THR A 254 42.90 20.43 38.58
N ASN A 255 42.35 19.67 39.53
CA ASN A 255 40.91 19.49 39.76
C ASN A 255 40.16 20.79 39.45
N ARG A 256 39.07 20.76 38.68
CA ARG A 256 37.78 20.39 39.28
C ARG A 256 36.74 19.77 38.33
N GLU A 257 36.89 19.84 37.00
CA GLU A 257 35.83 19.42 36.05
C GLU A 257 36.44 18.93 34.71
N PRO A 258 36.73 17.62 34.54
CA PRO A 258 37.48 17.10 33.39
C PRO A 258 36.66 16.92 32.10
N PHE A 259 35.33 17.06 32.16
CA PHE A 259 34.43 16.88 31.01
C PHE A 259 33.95 18.23 30.50
N ALA A 260 34.58 18.75 29.43
CA ALA A 260 34.21 20.02 28.83
C ALA A 260 33.16 19.81 27.72
N ILE A 261 32.05 20.55 27.78
CA ILE A 261 31.02 20.58 26.73
C ILE A 261 31.38 21.63 25.70
N MET A 262 31.59 21.17 24.47
CA MET A 262 31.82 22.01 23.30
C MET A 262 30.55 22.07 22.43
N LYS A 263 30.41 23.18 21.70
CA LYS A 263 29.42 23.32 20.63
C LYS A 263 30.16 23.58 19.33
N HIS A 264 29.82 22.86 18.27
CA HIS A 264 30.42 23.03 16.95
C HIS A 264 30.43 24.52 16.54
N GLY A 265 31.60 25.01 16.14
CA GLY A 265 31.85 26.41 15.77
C GLY A 265 32.29 27.33 16.92
N LEU A 266 32.40 26.85 18.15
CA LEU A 266 32.92 27.62 19.28
C LEU A 266 34.33 27.18 19.70
N VAL A 267 35.17 28.17 20.03
CA VAL A 267 36.56 27.94 20.47
C VAL A 267 36.66 27.67 21.98
N LYS A 268 35.70 28.16 22.78
CA LYS A 268 35.67 27.98 24.24
C LYS A 268 34.55 27.02 24.65
N PRO A 269 34.72 26.24 25.73
CA PRO A 269 33.67 25.37 26.25
C PRO A 269 32.47 26.18 26.73
N LYS A 270 31.28 25.61 26.58
CA LYS A 270 30.02 26.19 27.07
C LYS A 270 29.75 25.87 28.55
N ALA A 271 30.22 24.72 29.00
CA ALA A 271 30.14 24.26 30.39
C ALA A 271 31.23 23.19 30.62
N SER A 272 31.55 22.93 31.87
CA SER A 272 32.43 21.84 32.29
C SER A 272 31.81 21.12 33.49
N PHE A 273 32.03 19.81 33.59
CA PHE A 273 31.44 18.98 34.64
C PHE A 273 32.45 18.02 35.27
N LYS A 274 32.13 17.58 36.49
CA LYS A 274 32.95 16.64 37.27
C LYS A 274 32.84 15.23 36.74
N THR A 275 31.64 14.86 36.32
CA THR A 275 31.33 13.50 35.84
C THR A 275 30.88 13.51 34.39
N LEU A 276 31.05 12.38 33.71
CA LEU A 276 30.55 12.18 32.35
C LEU A 276 29.02 12.25 32.32
N GLU A 277 28.36 11.75 33.35
CA GLU A 277 26.90 11.72 33.46
C GLU A 277 26.30 13.13 33.52
N GLU A 278 26.88 14.03 34.34
CA GLU A 278 26.49 15.45 34.40
C GLU A 278 26.65 16.13 33.03
N ALA A 279 27.74 15.82 32.32
CA ALA A 279 28.02 16.35 30.98
C ALA A 279 26.99 15.85 29.94
N GLU A 280 26.63 14.57 29.97
CA GLU A 280 25.61 13.97 29.10
C GLU A 280 24.21 14.53 29.40
N LEU A 281 23.87 14.78 30.67
CA LEU A 281 22.63 15.44 31.07
C LEU A 281 22.55 16.87 30.51
N TYR A 282 23.63 17.64 30.59
CA TYR A 282 23.66 18.99 30.00
C TYR A 282 23.40 18.96 28.49
N ILE A 283 24.02 18.03 27.76
CA ILE A 283 23.75 17.86 26.32
C ILE A 283 22.28 17.52 26.11
N ARG A 284 21.72 16.57 26.87
CA ARG A 284 20.31 16.17 26.76
C ARG A 284 19.35 17.34 26.95
N ASP A 285 19.59 18.18 27.96
CA ASP A 285 18.72 19.32 28.27
C ASP A 285 18.84 20.47 27.27
N ASN A 286 20.00 20.58 26.59
CA ASN A 286 20.27 21.62 25.59
C ASN A 286 20.18 21.11 24.14
N GLU A 287 19.80 19.85 23.95
CA GLU A 287 19.67 19.26 22.63
C GLU A 287 18.43 19.83 21.94
N THR A 288 18.61 20.14 20.67
CA THR A 288 17.56 20.70 19.81
C THR A 288 16.96 19.66 18.89
N LEU A 289 17.64 18.52 18.72
CA LEU A 289 17.13 17.37 18.00
C LEU A 289 16.22 16.52 18.89
N GLU A 290 15.08 16.11 18.35
CA GLU A 290 14.11 15.25 19.02
C GLU A 290 13.78 14.07 18.10
N ILE A 291 13.54 12.90 18.70
CA ILE A 291 13.10 11.70 17.98
C ILE A 291 11.57 11.56 18.12
N ASP A 292 10.86 11.80 17.03
CA ASP A 292 9.43 11.55 16.88
C ASP A 292 9.19 10.09 16.47
N ILE A 293 8.61 9.29 17.37
CA ILE A 293 8.30 7.88 17.13
C ILE A 293 6.96 7.77 16.40
N ARG A 294 7.04 7.52 15.09
CA ARG A 294 5.87 7.32 14.24
C ARG A 294 5.51 5.85 14.22
N LYS A 295 4.64 5.44 15.15
CA LYS A 295 4.16 4.05 15.26
C LYS A 295 3.62 3.56 13.92
N GLY A 296 4.00 2.33 13.58
CA GLY A 296 3.51 1.64 12.40
C GLY A 296 2.00 1.45 12.44
N LYS A 297 1.41 1.32 11.25
CA LYS A 297 -0.04 1.25 11.06
C LYS A 297 -0.41 0.21 10.02
N ASN A 298 -1.47 -0.54 10.28
CA ASN A 298 -2.04 -1.48 9.33
C ASN A 298 -3.08 -0.72 8.51
N VAL A 299 -2.64 0.01 7.48
CA VAL A 299 -3.46 1.00 6.76
C VAL A 299 -4.76 0.38 6.26
N ARG A 300 -4.71 -0.86 5.74
CA ARG A 300 -5.91 -1.54 5.25
C ARG A 300 -6.88 -1.86 6.37
N CYS A 301 -6.38 -2.29 7.52
CA CYS A 301 -7.22 -2.64 8.68
C CYS A 301 -7.87 -1.41 9.31
N GLU A 302 -7.17 -0.27 9.33
CA GLU A 302 -7.65 0.96 9.97
C GLU A 302 -8.70 1.71 9.14
N GLY A 303 -8.68 1.59 7.81
CA GLY A 303 -9.55 2.42 6.96
C GLY A 303 -10.16 1.78 5.72
N TYR A 304 -9.80 0.55 5.32
CA TYR A 304 -10.25 -0.02 4.04
C TYR A 304 -10.90 -1.40 4.15
N CYS A 305 -10.71 -2.11 5.26
CA CYS A 305 -11.18 -3.47 5.44
C CYS A 305 -12.52 -3.47 6.17
N ASN A 306 -13.62 -3.63 5.42
CA ASN A 306 -14.98 -3.68 5.96
C ASN A 306 -15.28 -4.88 6.89
N VAL A 307 -14.31 -5.78 7.09
CA VAL A 307 -14.39 -6.89 8.04
C VAL A 307 -13.39 -6.83 9.20
N ALA A 308 -12.61 -5.74 9.31
CA ALA A 308 -11.57 -5.61 10.33
C ALA A 308 -12.10 -5.79 11.77
N LYS A 309 -13.32 -5.32 12.05
CA LYS A 309 -13.97 -5.42 13.37
C LYS A 309 -14.21 -6.87 13.85
N TRP A 310 -14.12 -7.86 12.97
CA TRP A 310 -14.25 -9.28 13.32
C TRP A 310 -12.93 -10.05 13.27
N CYS A 311 -11.80 -9.41 12.93
CA CYS A 311 -10.51 -10.11 12.79
C CYS A 311 -10.02 -10.77 14.09
N ASN A 312 -10.42 -10.27 15.26
CA ASN A 312 -10.04 -10.77 16.57
C ASN A 312 -11.14 -11.61 17.25
N LYS A 313 -12.29 -11.79 16.61
CA LYS A 313 -13.37 -12.61 17.14
C LYS A 313 -13.11 -14.07 16.73
N LYS A 314 -13.09 -14.97 17.71
CA LYS A 314 -13.02 -16.42 17.46
C LYS A 314 -14.32 -16.88 16.79
#